data_AF-A0A8T7BVG2-F1
#
_entry.id   AF-A0A8T7BVG2-F1
#
_cell.length_a   1.000
_cell.length_b   1.000
_cell.length_c   1.000
_cell.angle_alpha   90.00
_cell.angle_beta   90.00
_cell.angle_gamma   90.00
#
_symmetry.space_group_name_H-M   'P 1'
#
loop_
_entity.id
_entity.type
_entity.pdbx_description
1 polymer ?
#
loop_
_entity_poly.entity_id
_entity_poly.type
_entity_poly.pdbx_seq_one_letter_code
_entity_poly.pdbx_strand_id
1 'polypeptide(L)'
;MFSVLKKTFSKKSRSHSDAKATISEGTVSGPAINHQLHSTPRLKETYPQIRGIAVNLMISPPDHETEPTLNGRSFGPDSLAFFEFRCKNVECKEGGFDISEPIAEAIAKGEQTITGRRVCNGWHGQQRVTELRCRYELNFRINFQYHEN
;
A
#
# COMPACT_ATOMS: atom_id res chain seq x y z
N MET A 1 -12.81 60.17 -44.03
CA MET A 1 -14.19 60.31 -43.52
C MET A 1 -14.38 59.33 -42.39
N PHE A 2 -14.51 59.84 -41.16
CA PHE A 2 -14.74 59.06 -39.94
C PHE A 2 -16.19 58.55 -39.92
N SER A 3 -16.40 57.30 -39.50
CA SER A 3 -17.69 56.93 -38.91
C SER A 3 -17.48 55.98 -37.74
N VAL A 4 -17.79 56.53 -36.58
CA VAL A 4 -17.69 55.96 -35.24
C VAL A 4 -19.02 55.28 -34.93
N LEU A 5 -19.04 53.97 -34.70
CA LEU A 5 -20.20 53.27 -34.17
C LEU A 5 -19.96 52.93 -32.70
N LYS A 6 -20.55 53.77 -31.86
CA LYS A 6 -20.72 53.58 -30.41
C LYS A 6 -21.65 52.38 -30.18
N LYS A 7 -21.20 51.38 -29.43
CA LYS A 7 -22.11 50.42 -28.77
C LYS A 7 -22.06 50.62 -27.27
N THR A 8 -23.26 50.72 -26.74
CA THR A 8 -23.69 51.12 -25.41
C THR A 8 -23.38 50.08 -24.35
N PHE A 9 -22.84 50.55 -23.23
CA PHE A 9 -22.85 49.86 -21.93
C PHE A 9 -24.30 49.71 -21.43
N SER A 10 -24.68 48.51 -21.01
CA SER A 10 -25.86 48.28 -20.17
C SER A 10 -25.45 47.43 -18.97
N LYS A 11 -25.39 48.06 -17.79
CA LYS A 11 -25.28 47.42 -16.49
C LYS A 11 -26.68 46.97 -16.07
N LYS A 12 -26.85 45.70 -15.67
CA LYS A 12 -27.89 45.32 -14.72
C LYS A 12 -27.33 44.40 -13.65
N SER A 13 -27.70 44.77 -12.43
CA SER A 13 -27.20 44.37 -11.11
C SER A 13 -28.10 43.34 -10.43
N ARG A 14 -27.55 42.74 -9.36
CA ARG A 14 -28.17 41.98 -8.23
C ARG A 14 -28.36 40.48 -8.51
N SER A 15 -28.17 39.58 -7.56
CA SER A 15 -27.59 39.58 -6.20
C SER A 15 -27.65 38.14 -5.70
N HIS A 16 -26.68 37.74 -4.87
CA HIS A 16 -26.74 36.70 -3.84
C HIS A 16 -27.36 35.33 -4.19
N SER A 17 -26.48 34.34 -4.29
CA SER A 17 -26.62 33.10 -3.51
C SER A 17 -25.24 32.50 -3.28
N ASP A 18 -24.68 32.81 -2.12
CA ASP A 18 -23.48 32.20 -1.54
C ASP A 18 -23.76 30.72 -1.24
N ALA A 19 -23.60 29.86 -2.23
CA ALA A 19 -23.42 28.44 -2.01
C ALA A 19 -21.94 28.21 -1.62
N LYS A 20 -21.67 28.31 -0.32
CA LYS A 20 -20.41 27.90 0.30
C LYS A 20 -20.24 26.39 0.07
N ALA A 21 -19.64 26.04 -1.05
CA ALA A 21 -19.16 24.69 -1.31
C ALA A 21 -17.97 24.41 -0.40
N THR A 22 -18.26 24.01 0.84
CA THR A 22 -17.32 23.31 1.71
C THR A 22 -17.09 21.94 1.07
N ILE A 23 -16.13 21.86 0.16
CA ILE A 23 -15.56 20.56 -0.22
C ILE A 23 -14.53 20.27 0.85
N SER A 24 -14.92 19.34 1.72
CA SER A 24 -14.09 18.65 2.70
C SER A 24 -12.76 18.25 2.08
N GLU A 25 -11.67 18.69 2.70
CA GLU A 25 -10.34 18.12 2.50
C GLU A 25 -10.43 16.61 2.78
N GLY A 26 -10.42 15.83 1.70
CA GLY A 26 -10.35 14.38 1.78
C GLY A 26 -8.98 13.97 2.31
N THR A 27 -8.90 13.71 3.60
CA THR A 27 -7.76 13.05 4.22
C THR A 27 -7.67 11.58 3.81
N VAL A 28 -6.53 11.24 3.17
CA VAL A 28 -5.67 10.05 3.44
C VAL A 28 -6.21 8.71 2.84
N SER A 29 -5.45 7.89 2.13
CA SER A 29 -4.18 7.27 2.53
C SER A 29 -3.25 6.93 1.36
N GLY A 30 -2.14 7.66 1.24
CA GLY A 30 -0.91 7.06 0.71
C GLY A 30 -0.31 6.10 1.76
N PRO A 31 0.47 5.06 1.36
CA PRO A 31 1.08 4.16 2.33
C PRO A 31 1.99 4.96 3.25
N ALA A 32 1.83 4.82 4.56
CA ALA A 32 2.51 5.69 5.51
C ALA A 32 4.00 5.36 5.56
N ILE A 33 4.83 6.28 5.07
CA ILE A 33 6.28 5.99 4.96
C ILE A 33 7.08 6.46 6.18
N ASN A 34 6.55 7.27 7.11
CA ASN A 34 7.36 7.72 8.27
C ASN A 34 6.64 7.83 9.63
N HIS A 35 5.37 8.25 9.71
CA HIS A 35 4.74 8.50 11.03
C HIS A 35 4.12 7.24 11.69
N GLN A 36 3.82 6.19 10.92
CA GLN A 36 3.24 4.94 11.44
C GLN A 36 4.29 3.99 12.05
N LEU A 37 5.57 4.12 11.67
CA LEU A 37 6.66 3.28 12.20
C LEU A 37 6.92 3.50 13.69
N HIS A 38 6.65 4.71 14.20
CA HIS A 38 6.90 5.04 15.60
C HIS A 38 5.88 4.42 16.57
N SER A 39 4.72 4.00 16.06
CA SER A 39 3.65 3.38 16.86
C SER A 39 3.47 1.89 16.55
N THR A 40 4.23 1.32 15.62
CA THR A 40 4.15 -0.13 15.37
C THR A 40 4.75 -0.87 16.56
N PRO A 41 4.01 -1.78 17.21
CA PRO A 41 4.56 -2.60 18.29
C PRO A 41 5.67 -3.51 17.78
N ARG A 42 6.56 -3.91 18.69
CA ARG A 42 7.60 -4.90 18.39
C ARG A 42 7.00 -6.29 18.27
N LEU A 43 7.70 -7.18 17.58
CA LEU A 43 7.28 -8.56 17.40
C LEU A 43 7.00 -9.26 18.74
N LYS A 44 7.86 -9.08 19.74
CA LYS A 44 7.67 -9.64 21.09
C LYS A 44 6.47 -9.07 21.85
N GLU A 45 6.03 -7.86 21.50
CA GLU A 45 4.87 -7.21 22.11
C GLU A 45 3.58 -7.71 21.46
N THR A 46 3.59 -7.94 20.14
CA THR A 46 2.43 -8.44 19.39
C THR A 46 2.26 -9.96 19.48
N TYR A 47 3.36 -10.71 19.44
CA TYR A 47 3.39 -12.18 19.44
C TYR A 47 4.42 -12.71 20.46
N PRO A 48 4.12 -12.65 21.76
CA PRO A 48 5.09 -13.01 22.83
C PRO A 48 5.61 -14.44 22.76
N GLN A 49 4.87 -15.36 22.14
CA GLN A 49 5.26 -16.76 21.96
C GLN A 49 6.29 -16.96 20.83
N ILE A 50 6.52 -15.95 19.98
CA ILE A 50 7.40 -16.02 18.83
C ILE A 50 8.78 -15.46 19.18
N ARG A 51 9.80 -16.32 19.08
CA ARG A 51 11.21 -15.95 19.15
C ARG A 51 11.70 -15.29 17.87
N GLY A 52 11.16 -15.69 16.72
CA GLY A 52 11.52 -15.10 15.43
C GLY A 52 10.71 -15.63 14.27
N ILE A 53 10.73 -14.87 13.17
CA ILE A 53 10.05 -15.21 11.92
C ILE A 53 11.06 -15.12 10.78
N ALA A 54 11.20 -16.19 9.99
CA ALA A 54 11.99 -16.19 8.77
C ALA A 54 11.06 -16.23 7.56
N VAL A 55 11.14 -15.21 6.70
CA VAL A 55 10.28 -15.03 5.52
C VAL A 55 11.12 -15.17 4.27
N ASN A 56 10.71 -16.05 3.37
CA ASN A 56 11.22 -16.17 2.00
C ASN A 56 10.15 -15.68 1.04
N LEU A 57 10.53 -14.81 0.12
CA LEU A 57 9.65 -14.10 -0.80
C LEU A 57 10.12 -14.34 -2.22
N MET A 58 9.17 -14.56 -3.11
CA MET A 58 9.38 -14.64 -4.54
C MET A 58 8.36 -13.73 -5.22
N ILE A 59 8.84 -12.63 -5.81
CA ILE A 59 8.00 -11.64 -6.49
C ILE A 59 8.15 -11.81 -7.99
N SER A 60 7.05 -12.00 -8.71
CA SER A 60 7.03 -12.18 -10.17
C SER A 60 6.04 -11.22 -10.85
N PRO A 61 6.29 -10.83 -12.11
CA PRO A 61 5.26 -10.18 -12.91
C PRO A 61 4.07 -11.11 -13.13
N PRO A 62 2.89 -10.56 -13.48
CA PRO A 62 1.85 -11.39 -14.12
C PRO A 62 2.46 -12.02 -15.38
N ASP A 63 2.07 -13.26 -15.67
CA ASP A 63 2.48 -14.02 -16.87
C ASP A 63 3.93 -14.56 -16.86
N HIS A 64 4.69 -14.38 -15.77
CA HIS A 64 6.03 -14.98 -15.57
C HIS A 64 7.05 -14.70 -16.69
N GLU A 65 6.87 -13.61 -17.44
CA GLU A 65 7.75 -13.26 -18.57
C GLU A 65 9.19 -12.92 -18.15
N THR A 66 9.42 -12.65 -16.87
CA THR A 66 10.74 -12.39 -16.31
C THR A 66 10.98 -13.23 -15.07
N GLU A 67 12.26 -13.51 -14.82
CA GLU A 67 12.72 -14.25 -13.65
C GLU A 67 12.25 -13.57 -12.35
N PRO A 68 11.73 -14.34 -11.38
CA PRO A 68 11.24 -13.79 -10.15
C PRO A 68 12.37 -13.25 -9.28
N THR A 69 12.09 -12.18 -8.54
CA THR A 69 13.02 -11.66 -7.55
C THR A 69 12.86 -12.42 -6.23
N LEU A 70 13.92 -13.09 -5.79
CA LEU A 70 13.99 -13.73 -4.48
C LEU A 70 14.45 -12.73 -3.41
N ASN A 71 13.72 -12.68 -2.29
CA ASN A 71 14.11 -11.90 -1.13
C ASN A 71 13.87 -12.69 0.16
N GLY A 72 14.88 -12.78 1.03
CA GLY A 72 14.74 -13.34 2.37
C GLY A 72 14.79 -12.24 3.41
N ARG A 73 13.97 -12.36 4.47
CA ARG A 73 14.03 -11.45 5.62
C ARG A 73 13.72 -12.19 6.91
N SER A 74 14.50 -11.89 7.95
CA SER A 74 14.25 -12.43 9.30
C SER A 74 13.84 -11.31 10.24
N PHE A 75 12.87 -11.60 11.10
CA PHE A 75 12.35 -10.72 12.13
C PHE A 75 12.64 -11.34 13.48
N GLY A 76 13.39 -10.62 14.31
CA GLY A 76 13.66 -10.99 15.70
C GLY A 76 12.69 -10.31 16.67
N PRO A 77 12.81 -10.59 17.98
CA PRO A 77 11.89 -10.08 19.00
C PRO A 77 11.76 -8.54 19.02
N ASP A 78 12.86 -7.84 18.71
CA ASP A 78 12.92 -6.37 18.66
C ASP A 78 12.59 -5.76 17.29
N SER A 79 12.32 -6.59 16.27
CA SER A 79 11.84 -6.11 14.98
C SER A 79 10.41 -5.59 15.12
N LEU A 80 10.03 -4.60 14.32
CA LEU A 80 8.63 -4.16 14.25
C LEU A 80 7.77 -5.29 13.69
N ALA A 81 6.57 -5.48 14.26
CA ALA A 81 5.56 -6.41 13.76
C ALA A 81 4.85 -5.84 12.51
N PHE A 82 5.64 -5.54 11.47
CA PHE A 82 5.19 -4.94 10.22
C PHE A 82 5.66 -5.79 9.04
N PHE A 83 4.69 -6.35 8.31
CA PHE A 83 4.94 -7.34 7.26
C PHE A 83 4.42 -6.88 5.91
N GLU A 84 4.62 -5.60 5.60
CA GLU A 84 4.37 -5.07 4.27
C GLU A 84 5.66 -5.06 3.42
N PHE A 85 5.53 -5.52 2.18
CA PHE A 85 6.62 -5.57 1.22
C PHE A 85 6.28 -4.73 0.00
N ARG A 86 7.24 -3.89 -0.43
CA ARG A 86 7.04 -3.05 -1.62
C ARG A 86 7.03 -3.88 -2.89
N CYS A 87 6.19 -3.48 -3.84
CA CYS A 87 6.22 -4.01 -5.19
C CYS A 87 7.56 -3.68 -5.87
N LYS A 88 8.07 -4.60 -6.69
CA LYS A 88 9.32 -4.42 -7.45
C LYS A 88 9.10 -3.82 -8.84
N ASN A 89 7.85 -3.75 -9.31
CA ASN A 89 7.52 -3.05 -10.55
C ASN A 89 7.75 -1.54 -10.38
N VAL A 90 8.64 -0.96 -11.18
CA VAL A 90 8.98 0.48 -11.15
C VAL A 90 7.81 1.39 -11.58
N GLU A 91 6.88 0.85 -12.36
CA GLU A 91 5.69 1.55 -12.83
C GLU A 91 4.51 1.42 -11.85
N CYS A 92 4.68 0.62 -10.78
CA CYS A 92 3.67 0.46 -9.75
C CYS A 92 3.57 1.70 -8.86
N LYS A 93 2.34 2.19 -8.67
CA LYS A 93 2.00 3.27 -7.75
C LYS A 93 1.18 2.73 -6.59
N GLU A 94 1.58 3.14 -5.38
CA GLU A 94 0.90 2.83 -4.11
C GLU A 94 0.65 1.32 -3.87
N GLY A 95 1.49 0.48 -4.47
CA GLY A 95 1.39 -0.96 -4.36
C GLY A 95 2.31 -1.58 -3.33
N GLY A 96 2.00 -2.81 -3.01
CA GLY A 96 2.77 -3.64 -2.11
C GLY A 96 2.03 -4.93 -1.83
N PHE A 97 2.53 -5.65 -0.84
CA PHE A 97 1.99 -6.90 -0.37
C PHE A 97 1.96 -6.86 1.15
N ASP A 98 0.77 -6.93 1.74
CA ASP A 98 0.60 -7.13 3.18
C ASP A 98 0.37 -8.62 3.45
N ILE A 99 1.23 -9.22 4.29
CA ILE A 99 1.12 -10.61 4.74
C ILE A 99 0.91 -10.71 6.26
N SER A 100 0.47 -9.62 6.91
CA SER A 100 0.25 -9.58 8.36
C SER A 100 -0.90 -10.50 8.80
N GLU A 101 -2.01 -10.50 8.06
CA GLU A 101 -3.15 -11.40 8.31
C GLU A 101 -2.76 -12.89 8.30
N PRO A 102 -2.14 -13.45 7.23
CA PRO A 102 -1.78 -14.87 7.22
C PRO A 102 -0.73 -15.22 8.29
N ILE A 103 0.15 -14.28 8.67
CA ILE A 103 1.06 -14.46 9.81
C ILE A 103 0.26 -14.58 11.11
N ALA A 104 -0.67 -13.65 11.37
CA ALA A 104 -1.46 -13.65 12.59
C ALA A 104 -2.32 -14.92 12.73
N GLU A 105 -2.95 -15.37 11.63
CA GLU A 105 -3.73 -16.60 11.61
C GLU A 105 -2.88 -17.85 11.89
N ALA A 106 -1.69 -17.94 11.26
CA ALA A 106 -0.79 -19.07 11.45
C ALA A 106 -0.28 -19.15 12.89
N ILE A 107 0.08 -18.00 13.46
CA ILE A 107 0.51 -17.90 14.85
C ILE A 107 -0.62 -18.30 15.81
N ALA A 108 -1.87 -17.87 15.54
CA ALA A 108 -3.02 -18.25 16.35
C ALA A 108 -3.31 -19.75 16.31
N LYS A 109 -2.98 -20.41 15.20
CA LYS A 109 -3.09 -21.87 15.02
C LYS A 109 -1.87 -22.65 15.52
N GLY A 110 -0.81 -21.97 15.95
CA GLY A 110 0.45 -22.60 16.37
C GLY A 110 1.22 -23.25 15.21
N GLU A 111 1.00 -22.79 13.98
CA GLU A 111 1.68 -23.33 12.80
C GLU A 111 3.17 -22.98 12.82
N GLN A 112 4.02 -23.93 12.44
CA GLN A 112 5.46 -23.74 12.34
C GLN A 112 5.90 -23.19 10.98
N THR A 113 5.11 -23.44 9.94
CA THR A 113 5.43 -23.03 8.58
C THR A 113 4.15 -22.77 7.80
N ILE A 114 4.13 -21.68 7.05
CA ILE A 114 3.09 -21.43 6.04
C ILE A 114 3.68 -21.09 4.69
N THR A 115 2.90 -21.37 3.66
CA THR A 115 3.13 -20.86 2.31
C THR A 115 1.88 -20.17 1.83
N GLY A 116 2.03 -19.13 1.02
CA GLY A 116 0.88 -18.46 0.46
C GLY A 116 1.23 -17.54 -0.69
N ARG A 117 0.17 -16.91 -1.19
CA ARG A 117 0.23 -15.99 -2.33
C ARG A 117 -0.54 -14.70 -2.01
N ARG A 118 0.00 -13.58 -2.47
CA ARG A 118 -0.67 -12.28 -2.51
C ARG A 118 -0.46 -11.64 -3.88
N VAL A 119 -1.44 -10.86 -4.30
CA VAL A 119 -1.36 -10.06 -5.52
C VAL A 119 -1.16 -8.61 -5.13
N CYS A 120 -0.35 -7.87 -5.90
CA CYS A 120 -0.08 -6.48 -5.62
C CYS A 120 -1.35 -5.65 -5.80
N ASN A 121 -1.71 -4.90 -4.76
CA ASN A 121 -2.91 -4.05 -4.75
C ASN A 121 -2.72 -2.68 -5.44
N GLY A 122 -1.52 -2.41 -5.97
CA GLY A 122 -1.19 -1.15 -6.62
C GLY A 122 -1.73 -1.01 -8.05
N TRP A 123 -1.41 0.12 -8.64
CA TRP A 123 -1.85 0.52 -9.97
C TRP A 123 -0.67 0.72 -10.91
N HIS A 124 -0.91 0.57 -12.20
CA HIS A 124 0.04 0.81 -13.28
C HIS A 124 -0.18 2.21 -13.87
N GLY A 125 0.90 3.02 -13.98
CA GLY A 125 0.93 4.20 -14.83
C GLY A 125 0.76 5.55 -14.13
N GLN A 126 1.09 6.64 -14.85
CA GLN A 126 1.16 8.00 -14.30
C GLN A 126 -0.03 8.92 -14.61
N GLN A 127 -0.92 8.64 -15.57
CA GLN A 127 -2.17 9.41 -15.75
C GLN A 127 -3.12 8.84 -16.81
N ARG A 128 -4.41 8.80 -16.45
CA ARG A 128 -5.64 9.03 -17.24
C ARG A 128 -5.76 8.31 -18.60
N VAL A 129 -6.34 7.12 -18.59
CA VAL A 129 -7.53 6.70 -19.40
C VAL A 129 -7.89 5.24 -19.08
N THR A 130 -6.96 4.45 -18.55
CA THR A 130 -7.23 3.07 -18.07
C THR A 130 -6.41 2.78 -16.82
N GLU A 131 -7.09 2.65 -15.67
CA GLU A 131 -6.46 2.21 -14.42
C GLU A 131 -6.20 0.71 -14.47
N LEU A 132 -5.04 0.31 -15.00
CA LEU A 132 -4.62 -1.09 -14.98
C LEU A 132 -4.06 -1.43 -13.59
N ARG A 133 -4.47 -2.58 -13.03
CA ARG A 133 -3.91 -3.11 -11.78
C ARG A 133 -2.52 -3.66 -12.02
N CYS A 134 -1.60 -3.46 -11.07
CA CYS A 134 -0.22 -3.94 -11.21
C CYS A 134 -0.13 -5.47 -11.35
N ARG A 135 -0.96 -6.21 -10.59
CA ARG A 135 -1.10 -7.68 -10.66
C ARG A 135 0.17 -8.52 -10.47
N TYR A 136 1.30 -7.92 -10.06
CA TYR A 136 2.48 -8.68 -9.65
C TYR A 136 2.10 -9.63 -8.51
N GLU A 137 2.70 -10.81 -8.50
CA GLU A 137 2.42 -11.83 -7.50
C GLU A 137 3.57 -11.93 -6.51
N LEU A 138 3.24 -12.06 -5.23
CA LEU A 138 4.15 -12.45 -4.19
C LEU A 138 3.79 -13.86 -3.74
N ASN A 139 4.70 -14.79 -3.96
CA ASN A 139 4.68 -16.10 -3.31
C ASN A 139 5.59 -16.05 -2.09
N PHE A 140 5.15 -16.59 -0.97
CA PHE A 140 5.92 -16.55 0.27
C PHE A 140 5.95 -17.91 0.96
N ARG A 141 7.04 -18.15 1.69
CA ARG A 141 7.17 -19.20 2.70
C ARG A 141 7.67 -18.57 3.99
N ILE A 142 6.96 -18.82 5.09
CA ILE A 142 7.27 -18.28 6.41
C ILE A 142 7.53 -19.43 7.35
N ASN A 143 8.62 -19.36 8.12
CA ASN A 143 8.90 -20.28 9.20
C ASN A 143 8.87 -19.51 10.51
N PHE A 144 8.15 -20.04 11.49
CA PHE A 144 8.00 -19.47 12.82
C PHE A 144 8.91 -20.21 13.80
N GLN A 145 9.66 -19.47 14.59
CA GLN A 145 10.44 -19.99 15.71
C GLN A 145 9.71 -19.59 16.99
N TYR A 146 9.14 -20.56 17.69
CA TYR A 146 8.52 -20.34 19.00
C TYR A 146 9.58 -20.43 20.10
N HIS A 147 9.29 -19.88 21.28
CA HIS A 147 10.09 -20.16 22.46
C HIS A 147 9.98 -21.66 22.83
N GLU A 148 11.10 -22.26 23.22
CA GLU A 148 11.10 -23.59 23.83
C GLU A 148 10.39 -23.48 25.18
N ASN A 149 9.42 -24.36 25.41
CA ASN A 149 8.57 -24.37 26.59
C ASN A 149 9.17 -25.20 27.72
#